data_AF-T1A9N8-F1
#
_entry.id   AF-T1A9N8-F1
#
_cell.length_a   1.000
_cell.length_b   1.000
_cell.length_c   1.000
_cell.angle_alpha   90.00
_cell.angle_beta   90.00
_cell.angle_gamma   90.00
#
_symmetry.space_group_name_H-M   'P 1'
#
loop_
_entity.id
_entity.type
_entity.pdbx_description
1 polymer ?
#
loop_
_entity_poly.entity_id
_entity_poly.type
_entity_poly.pdbx_seq_one_letter_code
_entity_poly.pdbx_strand_id
1 'polypeptide(L)'
;MSNMLVLHLRATDVPGNIENLLVQGGRMQMVYASSVDGRIEACYLAAPGAGKPFELWRVAVPPGGLPSMAAHVPLLGWYEREMQDLSGVGVLDHPEPYALVIERGTDPAPFFAAMDDGHYPAPHVLPEVEGDDVQELDFGPIRADVFESGQFRFFYIGERILRYHPR
;
A
#
# COMPACT_ATOMS: atom_id res chain seq x y z
N MET A 1 -31.48 -2.45 -7.84
CA MET A 1 -30.87 -2.28 -6.51
C MET A 1 -29.90 -3.43 -6.33
N SER A 2 -28.59 -3.19 -6.45
CA SER A 2 -27.61 -4.27 -6.25
C SER A 2 -27.60 -4.61 -4.76
N ASN A 3 -28.01 -5.83 -4.39
CA ASN A 3 -28.09 -6.26 -3.01
C ASN A 3 -26.66 -6.51 -2.51
N MET A 4 -26.22 -5.82 -1.45
CA MET A 4 -24.93 -6.04 -0.81
C MET A 4 -25.19 -6.71 0.53
N LEU A 5 -24.55 -7.85 0.78
CA LEU A 5 -24.68 -8.59 2.02
C LEU A 5 -23.56 -8.17 2.97
N VAL A 6 -23.89 -7.63 4.14
CA VAL A 6 -22.91 -7.27 5.17
C VAL A 6 -22.77 -8.42 6.15
N LEU A 7 -21.54 -8.90 6.35
CA LEU A 7 -21.19 -9.98 7.26
C LEU A 7 -20.17 -9.48 8.28
N HIS A 8 -20.29 -9.91 9.53
CA HIS A 8 -19.29 -9.64 10.57
C HIS A 8 -18.49 -10.90 10.81
N LEU A 9 -17.18 -10.84 10.53
CA LEU A 9 -16.27 -11.98 10.67
C LEU A 9 -15.21 -11.68 11.74
N ARG A 10 -14.67 -12.72 12.35
CA ARG A 10 -13.46 -12.58 13.17
C ARG A 10 -12.23 -12.59 12.26
N ALA A 11 -11.15 -11.95 12.69
CA ALA A 11 -9.88 -11.97 11.97
C ALA A 11 -9.41 -13.40 11.63
N THR A 12 -9.64 -14.36 12.54
CA THR A 12 -9.28 -15.78 12.34
C THR A 12 -10.08 -16.47 11.23
N ASP A 13 -11.26 -15.93 10.87
CA ASP A 13 -12.13 -16.52 9.87
C ASP A 13 -11.76 -16.05 8.44
N VAL A 14 -11.01 -14.95 8.30
CA VAL A 14 -10.70 -14.32 7.01
C VAL A 14 -9.98 -15.28 6.05
N PRO A 15 -8.88 -15.96 6.43
CA PRO A 15 -8.16 -16.81 5.48
C PRO A 15 -9.02 -17.94 4.90
N GLY A 16 -9.78 -18.64 5.76
CA GLY A 16 -10.66 -19.71 5.33
C GLY A 16 -11.85 -19.23 4.50
N ASN A 17 -12.39 -18.04 4.77
CA ASN A 17 -13.45 -17.45 3.93
C ASN A 17 -12.93 -17.05 2.55
N ILE A 18 -11.72 -16.48 2.47
CA ILE A 18 -11.08 -16.18 1.18
C ILE A 18 -10.81 -17.46 0.40
N GLU A 19 -10.25 -18.49 1.03
CA GLU A 19 -9.98 -19.77 0.36
C GLU A 19 -11.27 -20.39 -0.19
N ASN A 20 -12.33 -20.45 0.63
CA ASN A 20 -13.63 -20.96 0.20
C ASN A 20 -14.23 -20.14 -0.94
N LEU A 21 -14.13 -18.80 -0.89
CA LEU A 21 -14.57 -17.91 -1.95
C LEU A 21 -13.87 -18.23 -3.27
N LEU A 22 -12.54 -18.38 -3.24
CA LEU A 22 -11.73 -18.67 -4.43
C LEU A 22 -12.05 -20.06 -5.00
N VAL A 23 -12.19 -21.09 -4.15
CA VAL A 23 -12.57 -22.45 -4.57
C VAL A 23 -13.95 -22.47 -5.25
N GLN A 24 -14.86 -21.61 -4.82
CA GLN A 24 -16.19 -21.46 -5.43
C GLN A 24 -16.20 -20.59 -6.71
N GLY A 25 -15.02 -20.14 -7.18
CA GLY A 25 -14.90 -19.29 -8.37
C GLY A 25 -15.26 -17.81 -8.12
N GLY A 26 -15.40 -17.42 -6.85
CA GLY A 26 -15.48 -16.02 -6.44
C GLY A 26 -14.12 -15.35 -6.43
N ARG A 27 -14.11 -14.04 -6.12
CA ARG A 27 -12.88 -13.26 -6.01
C ARG A 27 -13.02 -12.14 -5.00
N MET A 28 -11.90 -11.74 -4.42
CA MET A 28 -11.81 -10.48 -3.69
C MET A 28 -11.77 -9.31 -4.67
N GLN A 29 -12.30 -8.16 -4.23
CA GLN A 29 -12.34 -6.93 -5.00
C GLN A 29 -11.44 -5.86 -4.39
N MET A 30 -11.45 -5.74 -3.06
CA MET A 30 -10.62 -4.80 -2.30
C MET A 30 -10.72 -5.09 -0.80
N VAL A 31 -9.88 -4.42 -0.01
CA VAL A 31 -10.04 -4.25 1.43
C VAL A 31 -9.74 -2.80 1.79
N TYR A 32 -10.39 -2.24 2.81
CA TYR A 32 -10.09 -0.89 3.30
C TYR A 32 -10.35 -0.79 4.80
N ALA A 33 -9.67 0.14 5.46
CA ALA A 33 -9.87 0.42 6.87
C ALA A 33 -11.03 1.41 7.07
N SER A 34 -11.83 1.18 8.11
CA SER A 34 -12.88 2.09 8.57
C SER A 34 -12.82 2.20 10.09
N SER A 35 -13.14 3.36 10.64
CA SER A 35 -13.32 3.52 12.08
C SER A 35 -14.78 3.66 12.43
N VAL A 36 -15.24 2.85 13.38
CA VAL A 36 -16.60 2.93 13.95
C VAL A 36 -16.48 2.99 15.45
N ASP A 37 -17.00 4.06 16.05
CA ASP A 37 -16.93 4.33 17.49
C ASP A 37 -15.50 4.24 18.07
N GLY A 38 -14.50 4.68 17.29
CA GLY A 38 -13.09 4.64 17.66
C GLY A 38 -12.42 3.27 17.55
N ARG A 39 -13.10 2.27 17.00
CA ARG A 39 -12.53 0.95 16.69
C ARG A 39 -12.27 0.83 15.19
N ILE A 40 -11.06 0.40 14.84
CA ILE A 40 -10.69 0.16 13.45
C ILE A 40 -11.21 -1.23 13.02
N GLU A 41 -11.87 -1.26 11.86
CA GLU A 41 -12.29 -2.45 11.16
C GLU A 41 -11.67 -2.50 9.77
N ALA A 42 -11.27 -3.69 9.34
CA ALA A 42 -11.00 -3.95 7.93
C ALA A 42 -12.29 -4.43 7.24
N CYS A 43 -12.62 -3.78 6.15
CA CYS A 43 -13.81 -4.02 5.33
C CYS A 43 -13.39 -4.69 4.03
N TYR A 44 -13.56 -6.01 3.93
CA TYR A 44 -13.25 -6.77 2.73
C TYR A 44 -14.46 -6.82 1.81
N LEU A 45 -14.26 -6.49 0.53
CA LEU A 45 -15.29 -6.62 -0.50
C LEU A 45 -15.05 -7.88 -1.32
N ALA A 46 -15.98 -8.83 -1.25
CA ALA A 46 -15.94 -10.09 -1.97
C ALA A 46 -17.04 -10.15 -3.05
N ALA A 47 -16.70 -10.79 -4.18
CA ALA A 47 -17.60 -11.07 -5.28
C ALA A 47 -17.77 -12.61 -5.42
N PRO A 48 -18.85 -13.19 -4.87
CA PRO A 48 -19.06 -14.64 -4.87
C PRO A 48 -19.36 -15.28 -6.23
N GLY A 49 -19.55 -14.49 -7.28
CA GLY A 49 -19.81 -14.95 -8.65
C GLY A 49 -21.04 -14.32 -9.30
N ALA A 50 -21.28 -14.63 -10.58
CA ALA A 50 -22.40 -14.09 -11.33
C ALA A 50 -23.75 -14.44 -10.69
N GLY A 51 -24.66 -13.46 -10.61
CA GLY A 51 -25.99 -13.65 -10.02
C GLY A 51 -26.02 -13.69 -8.49
N LYS A 52 -24.88 -13.59 -7.80
CA LYS A 52 -24.80 -13.46 -6.35
C LYS A 52 -24.56 -12.00 -5.93
N PRO A 53 -25.07 -11.57 -4.76
CA PRO A 53 -24.77 -10.24 -4.21
C PRO A 53 -23.28 -10.11 -3.89
N PHE A 54 -22.75 -8.89 -3.89
CA PHE A 54 -21.45 -8.62 -3.27
C PHE A 54 -21.55 -8.83 -1.76
N GLU A 55 -20.47 -9.29 -1.15
CA GLU A 55 -20.38 -9.44 0.29
C GLU A 55 -19.36 -8.44 0.85
N LEU A 56 -19.77 -7.70 1.87
CA LEU A 56 -18.90 -6.82 2.64
C LEU A 56 -18.62 -7.48 3.99
N TRP A 57 -17.41 -7.98 4.18
CA TRP A 57 -16.99 -8.59 5.42
C TRP A 57 -16.32 -7.55 6.32
N ARG A 58 -16.96 -7.22 7.43
CA ARG A 58 -16.45 -6.30 8.45
C ARG A 58 -15.71 -7.10 9.50
N VAL A 59 -14.44 -6.78 9.69
CA VAL A 59 -13.50 -7.52 10.54
C VAL A 59 -12.90 -6.54 11.53
N ALA A 60 -13.15 -6.74 12.82
CA ALA A 60 -12.46 -5.96 13.85
C ALA A 60 -10.96 -6.27 13.82
N VAL A 61 -10.12 -5.23 13.80
CA VAL A 61 -8.65 -5.38 13.82
C VAL A 61 -8.21 -5.72 15.24
N PRO A 62 -7.62 -6.92 15.48
CA PRO A 62 -7.13 -7.27 16.81
C PRO A 62 -5.80 -6.55 17.10
N PRO A 63 -5.36 -6.47 18.37
CA PRO A 63 -4.10 -5.81 18.74
C PRO A 63 -2.85 -6.36 18.04
N GLY A 64 -2.87 -7.64 17.62
CA GLY A 64 -1.79 -8.28 16.87
C GLY A 64 -1.84 -8.07 15.36
N GLY A 65 -2.79 -7.28 14.85
CA GLY A 65 -2.96 -7.08 13.41
C GLY A 65 -3.69 -8.23 12.69
N LEU A 66 -3.85 -8.07 11.38
CA LEU A 66 -4.48 -9.05 10.49
C LEU A 66 -3.42 -9.89 9.76
N PRO A 67 -3.67 -11.17 9.47
CA PRO A 67 -2.79 -11.91 8.58
C PRO A 67 -2.86 -11.33 7.16
N SER A 68 -1.71 -11.15 6.51
CA SER A 68 -1.68 -10.78 5.09
C SER A 68 -2.27 -11.90 4.24
N MET A 69 -3.12 -11.51 3.29
CA MET A 69 -3.67 -12.41 2.30
C MET A 69 -3.04 -12.18 0.92
N ALA A 70 -2.09 -11.24 0.79
CA ALA A 70 -1.42 -10.88 -0.45
C ALA A 70 -0.70 -12.06 -1.13
N ALA A 71 -0.16 -13.01 -0.37
CA ALA A 71 0.46 -14.22 -0.93
C ALA A 71 -0.55 -15.15 -1.63
N HIS A 72 -1.82 -15.12 -1.21
CA HIS A 72 -2.91 -15.92 -1.79
C HIS A 72 -3.74 -15.12 -2.81
N VAL A 73 -3.89 -13.82 -2.58
CA VAL A 73 -4.66 -12.89 -3.39
C VAL A 73 -3.80 -11.64 -3.61
N PRO A 74 -2.93 -11.63 -4.63
CA PRO A 74 -2.00 -10.52 -4.87
C PRO A 74 -2.67 -9.15 -5.01
N LEU A 75 -3.92 -9.13 -5.49
CA LEU A 75 -4.75 -7.92 -5.53
C LEU A 75 -4.84 -7.21 -4.16
N LEU A 76 -4.90 -7.97 -3.06
CA LEU A 76 -5.03 -7.40 -1.72
C LEU A 76 -3.77 -6.71 -1.22
N GLY A 77 -2.60 -6.97 -1.82
CA GLY A 77 -1.34 -6.46 -1.28
C GLY A 77 -1.24 -4.94 -1.24
N TRP A 78 -1.70 -4.25 -2.28
CA TRP A 78 -1.72 -2.78 -2.27
C TRP A 78 -2.72 -2.22 -1.25
N TYR A 79 -3.88 -2.85 -1.12
CA TYR A 79 -4.88 -2.44 -0.15
C TYR A 79 -4.42 -2.68 1.30
N GLU A 80 -3.75 -3.80 1.56
CA GLU A 80 -3.16 -4.11 2.86
C GLU A 80 -2.07 -3.08 3.22
N ARG A 81 -1.20 -2.74 2.28
CA ARG A 81 -0.19 -1.68 2.46
C ARG A 81 -0.80 -0.29 2.64
N GLU A 82 -1.85 0.04 1.89
CA GLU A 82 -2.58 1.31 2.05
C GLU A 82 -3.20 1.42 3.45
N MET A 83 -3.80 0.34 3.97
CA MET A 83 -4.34 0.31 5.33
C MET A 83 -3.24 0.41 6.40
N GLN A 84 -2.10 -0.25 6.20
CA GLN A 84 -0.94 -0.07 7.08
C GLN A 84 -0.52 1.40 7.10
N ASP A 85 -0.32 1.99 5.93
CA ASP A 85 0.27 3.30 5.75
C ASP A 85 -0.66 4.45 6.19
N LEU A 86 -1.91 4.43 5.73
CA LEU A 86 -2.85 5.52 5.97
C LEU A 86 -3.62 5.38 7.28
N SER A 87 -3.76 4.15 7.78
CA SER A 87 -4.70 3.80 8.86
C SER A 87 -4.04 3.08 10.05
N GLY A 88 -2.74 2.77 9.98
CA GLY A 88 -2.01 2.10 11.06
C GLY A 88 -2.44 0.65 11.30
N VAL A 89 -3.15 0.02 10.35
CA VAL A 89 -3.58 -1.38 10.51
C VAL A 89 -2.37 -2.29 10.43
N GLY A 90 -2.01 -2.95 11.53
CA GLY A 90 -0.97 -3.98 11.50
C GLY A 90 -1.38 -5.12 10.57
N VAL A 91 -0.53 -5.44 9.57
CA VAL A 91 -0.72 -6.60 8.68
C VAL A 91 0.53 -7.47 8.76
N LEU A 92 0.35 -8.72 9.21
CA LEU A 92 1.41 -9.67 9.50
C LEU A 92 1.82 -10.46 8.25
N ASP A 93 3.10 -10.80 8.14
CA ASP A 93 3.66 -11.66 7.09
C ASP A 93 3.36 -11.17 5.65
N HIS A 94 3.21 -9.86 5.46
CA HIS A 94 3.03 -9.27 4.14
C HIS A 94 4.28 -9.45 3.27
N PRO A 95 4.18 -9.92 2.00
CA PRO A 95 5.34 -10.18 1.14
C PRO A 95 6.14 -8.91 0.79
N GLU A 96 5.49 -7.76 0.80
CA GLU A 96 6.10 -6.44 0.57
C GLU A 96 5.67 -5.46 1.69
N PRO A 97 6.24 -5.57 2.91
CA PRO A 97 5.77 -4.83 4.09
C PRO A 97 6.36 -3.42 4.09
N TYR A 98 6.12 -2.66 3.03
CA TYR A 98 6.70 -1.33 2.80
C TYR A 98 5.60 -0.30 2.54
N ALA A 99 5.80 0.94 2.98
CA ALA A 99 4.85 2.03 2.72
C ALA A 99 4.49 2.14 1.22
N LEU A 100 3.25 2.53 0.92
CA LEU A 100 2.74 2.58 -0.46
C LEU A 100 2.43 4.01 -0.92
N VAL A 101 1.87 4.83 -0.03
CA VAL A 101 1.32 6.15 -0.31
C VAL A 101 2.16 7.25 0.32
N ILE A 102 2.59 7.09 1.57
CA ILE A 102 3.37 8.10 2.29
C ILE A 102 4.86 7.89 1.99
N GLU A 103 5.44 8.88 1.32
CA GLU A 103 6.88 8.92 1.04
C GLU A 103 7.65 9.28 2.31
N ARG A 104 8.66 8.48 2.65
CA ARG A 104 9.74 8.72 3.63
C ARG A 104 9.40 9.68 4.78
N GLY A 105 9.07 9.12 5.93
CA GLY A 105 9.02 9.89 7.17
C GLY A 105 8.59 9.03 8.35
N THR A 106 8.81 9.54 9.55
CA THR A 106 8.23 9.04 10.81
C THR A 106 6.81 9.55 11.03
N ASP A 107 6.14 9.98 9.95
CA ASP A 107 4.84 10.62 10.07
C ASP A 107 3.78 9.57 10.45
N PRO A 108 3.00 9.81 11.51
CA PRO A 108 1.99 8.86 11.95
C PRO A 108 0.90 8.71 10.88
N ALA A 109 0.26 7.53 10.86
CA ALA A 109 -0.87 7.24 9.99
C ALA A 109 -1.92 8.37 10.03
N PRO A 110 -2.19 9.06 8.91
CA PRO A 110 -2.95 10.32 8.88
C PRO A 110 -4.44 10.16 9.20
N PHE A 111 -5.03 8.97 9.05
CA PHE A 111 -6.48 8.80 9.21
C PHE A 111 -6.90 8.28 10.58
N PHE A 112 -6.10 7.41 11.20
CA PHE A 112 -6.41 6.89 12.53
C PHE A 112 -5.16 6.95 13.40
N ALA A 113 -5.23 7.72 14.47
CA ALA A 113 -4.14 7.85 15.42
C ALA A 113 -3.92 6.51 16.14
N ALA A 114 -2.72 5.96 15.94
CA ALA A 114 -2.03 4.93 16.73
C ALA A 114 -2.49 3.47 16.57
N MET A 115 -1.73 2.74 15.75
CA MET A 115 -1.23 1.40 16.07
C MET A 115 0.22 1.30 15.57
N ASP A 116 1.15 1.46 16.52
CA ASP A 116 2.61 1.34 16.42
C ASP A 116 3.33 2.27 15.41
N ASP A 117 4.50 2.78 15.80
CA ASP A 117 5.35 3.69 15.00
C ASP A 117 6.17 2.88 13.97
N GLY A 118 5.50 1.93 13.30
CA GLY A 118 6.12 0.98 12.38
C GLY A 118 6.75 1.71 11.19
N HIS A 119 8.06 1.93 11.26
CA HIS A 119 8.82 2.47 10.15
C HIS A 119 9.10 1.35 9.13
N TYR A 120 8.41 1.40 7.99
CA TYR A 120 8.53 0.41 6.92
C TYR A 120 9.13 1.02 5.65
N PRO A 121 10.41 1.43 5.67
CA PRO A 121 11.07 1.98 4.50
C PRO A 121 11.14 0.89 3.43
N ALA A 122 10.63 1.19 2.25
CA ALA A 122 10.87 0.34 1.09
C ALA A 122 12.39 0.22 0.86
N PRO A 123 12.92 -0.98 0.57
CA PRO A 123 14.34 -1.16 0.28
C PRO A 123 14.65 -0.46 -1.05
N HIS A 124 15.08 0.79 -0.95
CA HIS A 124 15.73 1.52 -2.02
C HIS A 124 17.18 1.05 -2.11
N VAL A 125 17.41 -0.15 -2.65
CA VAL A 125 18.77 -0.62 -2.94
C VAL A 125 19.19 -0.04 -4.29
N LEU A 126 19.50 1.24 -4.31
CA LEU A 126 20.29 1.83 -5.40
C LEU A 126 21.77 1.63 -5.07
N PRO A 127 22.65 1.47 -6.08
CA PRO A 127 24.08 1.49 -5.84
C PRO A 127 24.46 2.82 -5.17
N GLU A 128 25.08 2.75 -4.00
CA GLU A 128 25.65 3.93 -3.34
C GLU A 128 26.86 4.39 -4.16
N VAL A 129 26.84 5.65 -4.61
CA VAL A 129 27.94 6.27 -5.35
C VAL A 129 28.53 7.35 -4.45
N GLU A 130 29.62 7.03 -3.77
CA GLU A 130 30.30 7.94 -2.84
C GLU A 130 31.45 8.70 -3.53
N GLY A 131 31.61 9.98 -3.19
CA GLY A 131 32.74 10.80 -3.59
C GLY A 131 32.48 12.30 -3.33
N ASP A 132 33.49 13.02 -2.89
CA ASP A 132 33.36 14.43 -2.47
C ASP A 132 32.83 15.37 -3.58
N ASP A 133 33.07 15.01 -4.84
CA ASP A 133 32.63 15.77 -6.03
C ASP A 133 31.35 15.22 -6.68
N VAL A 134 30.76 14.16 -6.11
CA VAL A 134 29.54 13.53 -6.64
C VAL A 134 28.34 14.39 -6.28
N GLN A 135 27.57 14.75 -7.30
CA GLN A 135 26.31 15.47 -7.19
C GLN A 135 25.16 14.56 -7.61
N GLU A 136 24.05 14.65 -6.90
CA GLU A 136 22.82 13.89 -7.19
C GLU A 136 21.79 14.79 -7.86
N LEU A 137 21.21 14.31 -8.95
CA LEU A 137 20.07 14.93 -9.62
C LEU A 137 18.87 13.97 -9.54
N ASP A 138 17.87 14.36 -8.75
CA ASP A 138 16.64 13.58 -8.52
C ASP A 138 15.68 13.57 -9.72
N PHE A 139 16.04 14.20 -10.84
CA PHE A 139 15.22 14.24 -12.04
C PHE A 139 16.01 13.94 -13.33
N GLY A 140 15.35 13.24 -14.24
CA GLY A 140 15.77 13.06 -15.63
C GLY A 140 15.99 14.37 -16.38
N PRO A 141 16.79 14.38 -17.47
CA PRO A 141 16.78 15.50 -18.39
C PRO A 141 15.34 15.77 -18.83
N ILE A 142 14.79 16.90 -18.38
CA ILE A 142 13.43 17.30 -18.68
C ILE A 142 13.41 17.71 -20.16
N ARG A 143 12.85 16.86 -21.03
CA ARG A 143 12.40 17.34 -22.34
C ARG A 143 11.17 18.20 -22.09
N ALA A 144 11.26 19.47 -22.50
CA ALA A 144 10.22 20.47 -22.29
C ALA A 144 8.98 20.19 -23.16
N ASP A 145 8.25 19.10 -22.88
CA ASP A 145 7.01 18.66 -23.54
C ASP A 145 6.62 17.20 -23.23
N VAL A 146 7.52 16.38 -22.66
CA VAL A 146 7.23 14.97 -22.37
C VAL A 146 7.44 14.65 -20.89
N PHE A 147 6.38 14.16 -20.24
CA PHE A 147 6.45 13.52 -18.94
C PHE A 147 6.57 12.01 -19.14
N GLU A 148 7.71 11.43 -18.77
CA GLU A 148 7.91 9.99 -18.72
C GLU A 148 7.67 9.51 -17.27
N SER A 149 6.96 8.40 -17.08
CA SER A 149 6.64 7.84 -15.75
C SER A 149 7.82 7.10 -15.10
N GLY A 150 9.06 7.42 -15.49
CA GLY A 150 10.26 6.78 -14.98
C GLY A 150 10.85 7.56 -13.81
N GLN A 151 11.25 6.86 -12.75
CA GLN A 151 12.09 7.44 -11.72
C GLN A 151 13.55 7.35 -12.19
N PHE A 152 14.18 8.50 -12.43
CA PHE A 152 15.58 8.59 -12.82
C PHE A 152 16.37 9.33 -11.75
N ARG A 153 17.53 8.81 -11.37
CA ARG A 153 18.48 9.45 -10.47
C ARG A 153 19.85 9.45 -11.14
N PHE A 154 20.48 10.62 -11.24
CA PHE A 154 21.80 10.77 -11.85
C PHE A 154 22.80 11.11 -10.76
N PHE A 155 23.89 10.35 -10.70
CA PHE A 155 25.09 10.74 -10.00
C PHE A 155 26.07 11.27 -11.04
N TYR A 156 26.53 12.51 -10.87
CA TYR A 156 27.43 13.16 -11.82
C TYR A 156 28.56 13.88 -11.09
N ILE A 157 29.73 13.94 -11.72
CA ILE A 157 30.87 14.71 -11.24
C ILE A 157 31.05 15.87 -12.21
N GLY A 158 30.30 16.95 -11.96
CA GLY A 158 30.36 18.23 -12.67
C GLY A 158 30.05 18.23 -14.17
N GLU A 159 29.65 19.41 -14.67
CA GLU A 159 29.76 19.80 -16.08
C GLU A 159 30.22 21.27 -16.15
N ARG A 160 31.09 21.65 -17.08
CA ARG A 160 31.57 23.04 -17.16
C ARG A 160 30.58 23.94 -17.89
N ILE A 161 29.74 24.65 -17.15
CA ILE A 161 28.88 25.71 -17.70
C ILE A 161 29.74 26.95 -18.00
N LEU A 162 30.08 27.15 -19.27
CA LEU A 162 30.88 28.30 -19.70
C LEU A 162 30.10 29.61 -19.69
N ARG A 163 28.78 29.56 -19.95
CA ARG A 163 27.91 30.75 -19.98
C ARG A 163 26.44 30.34 -19.89
N TYR A 164 25.68 30.94 -18.97
CA TYR A 164 24.22 30.80 -18.86
C TYR A 164 23.55 32.13 -19.21
N HIS A 165 22.53 32.09 -20.07
CA HIS A 165 21.70 33.23 -20.43
C HIS A 165 20.21 32.87 -20.22
N PRO A 166 19.60 33.26 -19.09
CA PRO A 166 18.16 33.09 -18.91
C PRO A 166 17.39 34.09 -19.79
N ARG A 167 16.21 33.68 -20.26
CA ARG A 167 15.20 34.59 -20.80
C ARG A 167 14.12 34.84 -19.77
#